data_AF-A0A1H1BR27-F1
#
_entry.id   AF-A0A1H1BR27-F1
#
_cell.length_a   1.000
_cell.length_b   1.000
_cell.length_c   1.000
_cell.angle_alpha   90.00
_cell.angle_beta   90.00
_cell.angle_gamma   90.00
#
_symmetry.space_group_name_H-M   'P 1'
#
loop_
_entity.id
_entity.type
_entity.pdbx_description
1 polymer ?
#
loop_
_entity_poly.entity_id
_entity_poly.type
_entity_poly.pdbx_seq_one_letter_code
_entity_poly.pdbx_strand_id
1 'polypeptide(L)'
;MPLAPLLGIVAVAMIVALFYVVARTLTPDDSAPQSASYRAYRRTMRKHLKVAFIVPIAAAIVLTVYGIVAQTLDPTNPTATPAPIRLALGLLWSPGFYLLPLIAMLLTEMTTRPSGPRVATLAPRGVRELFPRWLLVAFGSVFAVAALTPLILTTPLGTAQTLESRSNPPTVEYSVNAAGIWIDYAAFVITGVLAVWVILAATRRPDIDPLTGSDSWGRSGTAVRALCLLYIPAVFVIMDGDGLEIPRNAALDYLDHVRVGGEPIDGWPTWLASTAPSYIADAISVLLMLGIVVALVVFARPPVPTALSAAASSAQRESDDEATAL
;
A
#
# COMPACT_ATOMS: atom_id res chain seq x y z
N MET A 1 11.09 10.79 22.90
CA MET A 1 9.79 11.50 22.85
C MET A 1 8.69 10.45 22.74
N PRO A 2 7.52 10.61 23.38
CA PRO A 2 6.43 9.65 23.21
C PRO A 2 5.91 9.71 21.77
N LEU A 3 5.98 8.60 21.05
CA LEU A 3 5.50 8.46 19.66
C LEU A 3 3.99 8.19 19.57
N ALA A 4 3.34 7.88 20.70
CA ALA A 4 1.89 7.68 20.81
C ALA A 4 1.03 8.80 20.17
N PRO A 5 1.28 10.11 20.41
CA PRO A 5 0.53 11.17 19.73
C PRO A 5 0.74 11.18 18.21
N LEU A 6 1.94 10.82 17.74
CA LEU A 6 2.26 10.73 16.31
C LEU A 6 1.51 9.57 15.64
N LEU A 7 1.46 8.40 16.28
CA LEU A 7 0.66 7.26 15.82
C LEU A 7 -0.83 7.61 15.72
N GLY A 8 -1.37 8.33 16.71
CA GLY A 8 -2.75 8.82 16.68
C GLY A 8 -3.02 9.78 15.52
N ILE A 9 -2.11 10.72 15.26
CA ILE A 9 -2.24 11.67 14.13
C ILE A 9 -2.18 10.93 12.79
N VAL A 10 -1.28 9.97 12.64
CA VAL A 10 -1.13 9.18 11.41
C VAL A 10 -2.37 8.32 11.15
N ALA A 11 -2.93 7.69 12.18
CA ALA A 11 -4.17 6.93 12.06
C ALA A 11 -5.34 7.82 11.60
N VAL A 12 -5.49 9.01 12.17
CA VAL A 12 -6.49 9.99 11.72
C VAL A 12 -6.23 10.42 10.28
N ALA A 13 -4.98 10.70 9.91
CA ALA A 13 -4.60 11.08 8.55
C ALA A 13 -4.91 9.97 7.52
N MET A 14 -4.67 8.70 7.87
CA MET A 14 -5.04 7.55 7.05
C MET A 14 -6.56 7.46 6.84
N ILE A 15 -7.34 7.62 7.91
CA ILE A 15 -8.81 7.61 7.82
C ILE A 15 -9.28 8.73 6.88
N VAL A 16 -8.78 9.96 7.09
CA VAL A 16 -9.11 11.12 6.24
C VAL A 16 -8.71 10.88 4.78
N ALA A 17 -7.52 10.33 4.53
CA ALA A 17 -7.05 10.01 3.18
C ALA A 17 -7.91 8.93 2.51
N LEU A 18 -8.33 7.91 3.26
CA LEU A 18 -9.23 6.87 2.76
C LEU A 18 -10.59 7.47 2.38
N PHE A 19 -11.18 8.28 3.26
CA PHE A 19 -12.42 9.00 2.95
C PHE A 19 -12.26 9.92 1.74
N TYR A 20 -11.13 10.61 1.63
CA TYR A 20 -10.82 11.45 0.48
C TYR A 20 -10.77 10.64 -0.83
N VAL A 21 -10.08 9.50 -0.85
CA VAL A 21 -10.03 8.59 -2.01
C VAL A 21 -11.41 8.09 -2.38
N VAL A 22 -12.20 7.66 -1.41
CA VAL A 22 -13.57 7.18 -1.64
C VAL A 22 -14.45 8.32 -2.17
N ALA A 23 -14.41 9.50 -1.56
CA ALA A 23 -15.19 10.65 -2.01
C ALA A 23 -14.81 11.08 -3.44
N ARG A 24 -13.50 11.14 -3.76
CA ARG A 24 -13.00 11.53 -5.09
C ARG A 24 -13.24 10.48 -6.16
N THR A 25 -13.21 9.19 -5.82
CA THR A 25 -13.59 8.13 -6.77
C THR A 25 -15.09 8.16 -7.07
N LEU A 26 -15.92 8.63 -6.13
CA LEU A 26 -17.37 8.73 -6.28
C LEU A 26 -17.86 10.03 -6.95
N THR A 27 -17.13 11.15 -6.84
CA THR A 27 -17.56 12.47 -7.35
C THR A 27 -16.99 12.79 -8.74
N PRO A 28 -17.78 13.39 -9.67
CA PRO A 28 -17.28 13.91 -10.96
C PRO A 28 -16.06 14.82 -10.75
N ASP A 29 -15.04 14.67 -11.62
CA ASP A 29 -13.93 15.63 -11.64
C ASP A 29 -14.02 16.42 -12.93
N ASP A 30 -14.23 17.72 -12.78
CA ASP A 30 -14.49 18.64 -13.88
C ASP A 30 -13.22 18.91 -14.70
N SER A 31 -12.05 18.57 -14.16
CA SER A 31 -10.75 18.66 -14.85
C SER A 31 -10.43 17.47 -15.76
N ALA A 32 -11.31 16.48 -15.87
CA ALA A 32 -11.07 15.29 -16.68
C ALA A 32 -11.54 15.49 -18.15
N PRO A 33 -10.94 14.81 -19.13
CA PRO A 33 -11.33 14.92 -20.54
C PRO A 33 -12.83 14.70 -20.76
N GLN A 34 -13.44 15.50 -21.64
CA GLN A 34 -14.89 15.47 -21.87
C GLN A 34 -15.34 14.55 -23.02
N SER A 35 -14.42 13.84 -23.68
CA SER A 35 -14.76 12.92 -24.77
C SER A 35 -15.74 11.83 -24.30
N ALA A 36 -16.69 11.47 -25.17
CA ALA A 36 -17.74 10.49 -24.83
C ALA A 36 -17.15 9.10 -24.50
N SER A 37 -16.09 8.74 -25.22
CA SER A 37 -15.31 7.51 -25.04
C SER A 37 -14.63 7.45 -23.66
N TYR A 38 -14.11 8.59 -23.17
CA TYR A 38 -13.50 8.73 -21.85
C TYR A 38 -14.54 8.74 -20.72
N ARG A 39 -15.64 9.47 -20.90
CA ARG A 39 -16.76 9.49 -19.94
C ARG A 39 -17.34 8.09 -19.72
N ALA A 40 -17.49 7.30 -20.77
CA ALA A 40 -17.97 5.91 -20.68
C ALA A 40 -17.01 5.02 -19.88
N TYR A 41 -15.70 5.05 -20.21
CA TYR A 41 -14.67 4.32 -19.45
C TYR A 41 -14.68 4.71 -17.97
N ARG A 42 -14.71 6.01 -17.68
CA ARG A 42 -14.70 6.53 -16.32
C ARG A 42 -15.92 6.08 -15.53
N ARG A 43 -17.10 6.06 -16.15
CA ARG A 43 -18.34 5.58 -15.52
C ARG A 43 -18.21 4.10 -15.12
N THR A 44 -17.66 3.27 -15.99
CA THR A 44 -17.41 1.85 -15.70
C THR A 44 -16.36 1.66 -14.61
N MET A 45 -15.23 2.36 -14.70
CA MET A 45 -14.17 2.33 -13.69
C MET A 45 -14.71 2.70 -12.30
N ARG A 46 -15.49 3.78 -12.20
CA ARG A 46 -16.12 4.21 -10.95
C ARG A 46 -17.10 3.18 -10.40
N LYS A 47 -17.90 2.54 -11.27
CA LYS A 47 -18.84 1.50 -10.85
C LYS A 47 -18.09 0.32 -10.22
N HIS A 48 -17.02 -0.16 -10.85
CA HIS A 48 -16.22 -1.26 -10.33
C HIS A 48 -15.46 -0.88 -9.06
N LEU A 49 -14.79 0.29 -9.05
CA LEU A 49 -14.07 0.78 -7.87
C LEU A 49 -15.00 1.03 -6.68
N LYS A 50 -16.22 1.54 -6.90
CA LYS A 50 -17.21 1.71 -5.84
C LYS A 50 -17.52 0.39 -5.14
N VAL A 51 -17.80 -0.66 -5.91
CA VAL A 51 -18.05 -2.00 -5.35
C VAL A 51 -16.80 -2.51 -4.62
N ALA A 52 -15.63 -2.36 -5.24
CA ALA A 52 -14.36 -2.80 -4.68
C ALA A 52 -13.98 -2.12 -3.35
N PHE A 53 -14.36 -0.85 -3.13
CA PHE A 53 -14.12 -0.16 -1.86
C PHE A 53 -15.24 -0.40 -0.82
N ILE A 54 -16.49 -0.59 -1.23
CA ILE A 54 -17.59 -0.84 -0.28
C ILE A 54 -17.43 -2.17 0.45
N VAL A 55 -17.00 -3.22 -0.27
CA VAL A 55 -16.82 -4.57 0.31
C VAL A 55 -15.86 -4.59 1.51
N PRO A 56 -14.61 -4.09 1.42
CA PRO A 56 -13.68 -4.08 2.56
C PRO A 56 -14.20 -3.18 3.69
N ILE A 57 -14.79 -2.02 3.39
CA ILE A 57 -15.39 -1.14 4.40
C ILE A 57 -16.51 -1.86 5.17
N ALA A 58 -17.39 -2.57 4.47
CA ALA A 58 -18.45 -3.35 5.10
C ALA A 58 -17.88 -4.47 5.98
N ALA A 59 -16.85 -5.18 5.50
CA ALA A 59 -16.17 -6.21 6.29
C ALA A 59 -15.58 -5.63 7.59
N ALA A 60 -14.99 -4.42 7.53
CA ALA A 60 -14.52 -3.69 8.71
C ALA A 60 -15.59 -3.44 9.74
N ILE A 61 -16.72 -2.91 9.28
CA ILE A 61 -17.81 -2.49 10.14
C ILE A 61 -18.37 -3.72 10.84
N VAL A 62 -18.59 -4.81 10.10
CA VAL A 62 -19.05 -6.08 10.68
C VAL A 62 -18.04 -6.60 11.71
N LEU A 63 -16.74 -6.63 11.39
CA LEU A 63 -15.70 -7.11 12.31
C LEU A 63 -15.64 -6.27 13.59
N THR A 64 -15.73 -4.94 13.46
CA THR A 64 -15.67 -3.98 14.58
C THR A 64 -16.92 -4.07 15.45
N VAL A 65 -18.11 -4.05 14.86
CA VAL A 65 -19.39 -4.17 15.59
C VAL A 65 -19.45 -5.50 16.31
N TYR A 66 -19.05 -6.58 15.66
CA TYR A 66 -19.00 -7.90 16.28
C TYR A 66 -18.01 -7.92 17.45
N GLY A 67 -16.82 -7.35 17.30
CA GLY A 67 -15.82 -7.25 18.36
C GLY A 67 -16.33 -6.49 19.60
N ILE A 68 -17.02 -5.38 19.38
CA ILE A 68 -17.66 -4.61 20.47
C ILE A 68 -18.74 -5.46 21.15
N VAL A 69 -19.66 -6.04 20.38
CA VAL A 69 -20.75 -6.87 20.92
C VAL A 69 -20.20 -8.06 21.71
N ALA A 70 -19.21 -8.76 21.16
CA ALA A 70 -18.52 -9.86 21.80
C ALA A 70 -17.91 -9.47 23.16
N GLN A 71 -17.12 -8.39 23.20
CA GLN A 71 -16.50 -7.91 24.44
C GLN A 71 -17.54 -7.45 25.47
N THR A 72 -18.67 -6.89 25.03
CA THR A 72 -19.74 -6.50 25.95
C THR A 72 -20.52 -7.69 26.52
N LEU A 73 -20.66 -8.79 25.76
CA LEU A 73 -21.39 -9.99 26.19
C LEU A 73 -20.52 -10.94 27.01
N ASP A 74 -19.23 -11.04 26.69
CA ASP A 74 -18.27 -11.84 27.43
C ASP A 74 -16.90 -11.12 27.45
N PRO A 75 -16.64 -10.30 28.49
CA PRO A 75 -15.37 -9.58 28.63
C PRO A 75 -14.17 -10.50 28.78
N THR A 76 -14.38 -11.77 29.12
CA THR A 76 -13.32 -12.76 29.34
C THR A 76 -12.95 -13.53 28.08
N ASN A 77 -13.73 -13.40 27.00
CA ASN A 77 -13.49 -14.07 25.74
C ASN A 77 -12.94 -13.10 24.68
N PRO A 78 -11.61 -12.99 24.52
CA PRO A 78 -10.98 -12.09 23.55
C PRO A 78 -11.25 -12.51 22.08
N THR A 79 -11.85 -13.68 21.84
CA THR A 79 -11.99 -14.27 20.51
C THR A 79 -13.38 -14.86 20.26
N ALA A 80 -14.45 -14.11 20.52
CA ALA A 80 -15.81 -14.64 20.37
C ALA A 80 -16.22 -14.94 18.90
N THR A 81 -15.49 -14.45 17.90
CA THR A 81 -15.82 -14.69 16.49
C THR A 81 -15.40 -16.10 16.06
N PRO A 82 -16.31 -16.91 15.47
CA PRO A 82 -15.93 -18.20 14.89
C PRO A 82 -14.77 -18.03 13.91
N ALA A 83 -13.74 -18.86 14.05
CA ALA A 83 -12.51 -18.80 13.25
C ALA A 83 -12.73 -18.62 11.74
N PRO A 84 -13.65 -19.35 11.06
CA PRO A 84 -13.86 -19.16 9.62
C PRO A 84 -14.44 -17.79 9.25
N ILE A 85 -15.33 -17.23 10.08
CA ILE A 85 -15.92 -15.90 9.85
C ILE A 85 -14.87 -14.83 10.05
N ARG A 86 -14.07 -14.94 11.12
CA ARG A 86 -12.96 -14.02 11.40
C ARG A 86 -11.94 -14.01 10.27
N LEU A 87 -11.60 -15.19 9.74
CA LEU A 87 -10.66 -15.33 8.63
C LEU A 87 -11.22 -14.73 7.33
N ALA A 88 -12.46 -15.04 6.98
CA ALA A 88 -13.10 -14.49 5.78
C ALA A 88 -13.22 -12.96 5.83
N LEU A 89 -13.68 -12.40 6.96
CA LEU A 89 -13.78 -10.95 7.15
C LEU A 89 -12.40 -10.30 7.23
N GLY A 90 -11.40 -10.96 7.83
CA GLY A 90 -10.02 -10.48 7.87
C GLY A 90 -9.41 -10.38 6.47
N LEU A 91 -9.61 -11.40 5.62
CA LEU A 91 -9.18 -11.40 4.22
C LEU A 91 -9.92 -10.34 3.38
N LEU A 92 -11.20 -10.10 3.65
CA LEU A 92 -11.98 -9.07 2.98
C LEU A 92 -11.60 -7.65 3.43
N TRP A 93 -11.21 -7.47 4.69
CA TRP A 93 -10.80 -6.19 5.23
C TRP A 93 -9.39 -5.81 4.75
N SER A 94 -8.36 -6.53 5.19
CA SER A 94 -6.97 -6.10 4.97
C SER A 94 -6.54 -6.31 3.50
N PRO A 95 -6.51 -7.55 2.97
CA PRO A 95 -6.24 -7.79 1.56
C PRO A 95 -7.24 -7.14 0.60
N GLY A 96 -8.52 -7.10 0.97
CA GLY A 96 -9.56 -6.58 0.09
C GLY A 96 -9.37 -5.11 -0.29
N PHE A 97 -8.74 -4.29 0.54
CA PHE A 97 -8.53 -2.86 0.23
C PHE A 97 -7.58 -2.58 -0.92
N TYR A 98 -6.65 -3.48 -1.21
CA TYR A 98 -5.71 -3.32 -2.32
C TYR A 98 -5.97 -4.32 -3.45
N LEU A 99 -6.42 -5.53 -3.14
CA LEU A 99 -6.73 -6.55 -4.15
C LEU A 99 -7.99 -6.23 -4.94
N LEU A 100 -9.10 -5.87 -4.27
CA LEU A 100 -10.37 -5.65 -4.98
C LEU A 100 -10.29 -4.43 -5.92
N PRO A 101 -9.68 -3.29 -5.54
CA PRO A 101 -9.49 -2.18 -6.47
C PRO A 101 -8.60 -2.53 -7.66
N LEU A 102 -7.53 -3.33 -7.47
CA LEU A 102 -6.72 -3.82 -8.59
C LEU A 102 -7.53 -4.72 -9.55
N ILE A 103 -8.33 -5.64 -9.01
CA ILE A 103 -9.22 -6.48 -9.82
C ILE A 103 -10.25 -5.62 -10.56
N ALA A 104 -10.85 -4.63 -9.90
CA ALA A 104 -11.78 -3.70 -10.53
C ALA A 104 -11.13 -2.91 -11.67
N MET A 105 -9.88 -2.46 -11.50
CA MET A 105 -9.12 -1.79 -12.54
C MET A 105 -8.83 -2.73 -13.72
N LEU A 106 -8.38 -3.96 -13.43
CA LEU A 106 -8.10 -4.97 -14.45
C LEU A 106 -9.36 -5.32 -15.27
N LEU A 107 -10.47 -5.59 -14.58
CA LEU A 107 -11.76 -5.85 -15.20
C LEU A 107 -12.20 -4.68 -16.07
N THR A 108 -11.97 -3.44 -15.62
CA THR A 108 -12.33 -2.26 -16.41
C THR A 108 -11.51 -2.17 -17.69
N GLU A 109 -10.20 -2.38 -17.62
CA GLU A 109 -9.33 -2.40 -18.81
C GLU A 109 -9.69 -3.53 -19.78
N MET A 110 -10.12 -4.69 -19.27
CA MET A 110 -10.53 -5.83 -20.12
C MET A 110 -11.94 -5.72 -20.72
N THR A 111 -12.90 -5.18 -19.97
CA THR A 111 -14.33 -5.18 -20.38
C THR A 111 -14.72 -3.97 -21.20
N THR A 112 -14.01 -2.85 -21.10
CA THR A 112 -14.45 -1.62 -21.75
C THR A 112 -14.12 -1.56 -23.24
N ARG A 113 -13.18 -2.37 -23.79
CA ARG A 113 -12.85 -2.34 -25.23
C ARG A 113 -12.28 -3.65 -25.82
N PRO A 114 -12.69 -4.05 -27.04
CA PRO A 114 -11.96 -5.03 -27.85
C PRO A 114 -10.63 -4.43 -28.35
N SER A 115 -9.66 -5.29 -28.67
CA SER A 115 -8.35 -4.95 -29.23
C SER A 115 -8.48 -4.30 -30.61
N GLY A 116 -8.71 -2.98 -30.65
CA GLY A 116 -8.73 -2.18 -31.87
C GLY A 116 -7.32 -1.78 -32.35
N PRO A 117 -7.18 -1.32 -33.60
CA PRO A 117 -5.89 -0.87 -34.14
C PRO A 117 -5.34 0.31 -33.34
N ARG A 118 -4.02 0.32 -33.12
CA ARG A 118 -3.32 1.39 -32.40
C ARG A 118 -3.35 2.67 -33.24
N VAL A 119 -3.88 3.75 -32.67
CA VAL A 119 -3.85 5.06 -33.32
C VAL A 119 -2.40 5.57 -33.34
N ALA A 120 -1.91 5.93 -34.53
CA ALA A 120 -0.49 6.23 -34.81
C ALA A 120 0.04 7.53 -34.16
N THR A 121 -0.82 8.37 -33.58
CA THR A 121 -0.42 9.62 -32.93
C THR A 121 0.30 9.43 -31.58
N LEU A 122 0.51 8.20 -31.14
CA LEU A 122 1.09 7.86 -29.84
C LEU A 122 2.12 6.74 -29.99
N ALA A 123 3.40 7.11 -30.03
CA ALA A 123 4.49 6.15 -30.03
C ALA A 123 4.33 5.12 -28.89
N PRO A 124 4.68 3.84 -29.11
CA PRO A 124 4.72 2.84 -28.04
C PRO A 124 5.67 3.34 -26.94
N ARG A 125 5.14 3.54 -25.74
CA ARG A 125 5.90 4.02 -24.58
C ARG A 125 6.42 2.86 -23.76
N GLY A 126 7.67 2.98 -23.32
CA GLY A 126 8.26 2.05 -22.36
C GLY A 126 7.66 2.19 -20.98
N VAL A 127 7.76 1.15 -20.15
CA VAL A 127 7.27 1.16 -18.75
C VAL A 127 7.84 2.34 -17.95
N ARG A 128 9.10 2.73 -18.22
CA ARG A 128 9.79 3.85 -17.56
C ARG A 128 9.22 5.22 -17.90
N GLU A 129 8.46 5.35 -18.99
CA GLU A 129 7.86 6.61 -19.43
C GLU A 129 6.46 6.83 -18.82
N LEU A 130 5.88 5.78 -18.22
CA LEU A 130 4.57 5.83 -17.58
C LEU A 130 4.61 6.38 -16.16
N PHE A 131 5.79 6.41 -15.53
CA PHE A 131 5.95 6.80 -14.13
C PHE A 131 6.92 7.98 -13.99
N PRO A 132 6.64 8.94 -13.09
CA PRO A 132 7.66 9.88 -12.64
C PRO A 132 8.85 9.12 -12.01
N ARG A 133 10.09 9.54 -12.33
CA ARG A 133 11.31 8.88 -11.82
C ARG A 133 11.36 8.80 -10.31
N TRP A 134 10.95 9.87 -9.61
CA TRP A 134 10.93 9.91 -8.15
C TRP A 134 10.03 8.83 -7.55
N LEU A 135 8.91 8.52 -8.21
CA LEU A 135 7.93 7.55 -7.74
C LEU A 135 8.44 6.11 -7.95
N LEU A 136 9.17 5.86 -9.05
CA LEU A 136 9.89 4.59 -9.25
C LEU A 136 10.99 4.36 -8.20
N VAL A 137 11.78 5.40 -7.89
CA VAL A 137 12.85 5.29 -6.89
C VAL A 137 12.26 5.09 -5.49
N ALA A 138 11.31 5.92 -5.10
CA ALA A 138 10.70 5.86 -3.77
C ALA A 138 9.98 4.52 -3.55
N PHE A 139 9.04 4.14 -4.42
CA PHE A 139 8.28 2.91 -4.22
C PHE A 139 9.11 1.67 -4.53
N GLY A 140 10.00 1.75 -5.53
CA GLY A 140 10.93 0.67 -5.84
C GLY A 140 11.85 0.31 -4.67
N SER A 141 12.30 1.31 -3.90
CA SER A 141 13.08 1.06 -2.68
C SER A 141 12.26 0.32 -1.61
N VAL A 142 11.01 0.72 -1.39
CA VAL A 142 10.11 0.05 -0.44
C VAL A 142 9.78 -1.38 -0.89
N PHE A 143 9.56 -1.60 -2.19
CA PHE A 143 9.33 -2.94 -2.74
C PHE A 143 10.56 -3.84 -2.60
N ALA A 144 11.76 -3.29 -2.80
CA ALA A 144 13.00 -4.04 -2.60
C ALA A 144 13.18 -4.43 -1.13
N VAL A 145 12.90 -3.52 -0.19
CA VAL A 145 12.95 -3.83 1.25
C VAL A 145 11.92 -4.91 1.59
N ALA A 146 10.66 -4.76 1.18
CA ALA A 146 9.60 -5.75 1.41
C ALA A 146 9.94 -7.13 0.84
N ALA A 147 10.58 -7.18 -0.34
CA ALA A 147 11.02 -8.43 -0.96
C ALA A 147 12.13 -9.14 -0.17
N LEU A 148 12.96 -8.38 0.54
CA LEU A 148 14.07 -8.90 1.34
C LEU A 148 13.67 -9.19 2.79
N THR A 149 12.53 -8.68 3.26
CA THR A 149 12.06 -8.88 4.65
C THR A 149 12.08 -10.34 5.12
N PRO A 150 11.66 -11.35 4.32
CA PRO A 150 11.67 -12.74 4.77
C PRO A 150 13.07 -13.26 5.14
N LEU A 151 14.15 -12.63 4.68
CA LEU A 151 15.52 -12.98 5.08
C LEU A 151 15.76 -12.78 6.57
N ILE A 152 14.95 -11.98 7.28
CA ILE A 152 15.10 -11.85 8.73
C ILE A 152 14.92 -13.17 9.46
N LEU A 153 14.10 -14.08 8.91
CA LEU A 153 13.89 -15.42 9.46
C LEU A 153 15.13 -16.32 9.38
N THR A 154 16.10 -15.98 8.53
CA THR A 154 17.36 -16.73 8.43
C THR A 154 18.46 -16.16 9.35
N THR A 155 18.19 -15.04 10.02
CA THR A 155 19.11 -14.43 10.99
C THR A 155 18.89 -15.02 12.39
N PRO A 156 19.84 -14.84 13.32
CA PRO A 156 19.63 -15.23 14.73
C PRO A 156 18.37 -14.62 15.36
N LEU A 157 17.92 -13.44 14.88
CA LEU A 157 16.69 -12.80 15.33
C LEU A 157 15.43 -13.53 14.86
N GLY A 158 15.53 -14.32 13.79
CA GLY A 158 14.44 -15.15 13.29
C GLY A 158 14.21 -16.43 14.10
N THR A 159 15.06 -16.72 15.09
CA THR A 159 14.99 -17.94 15.91
C THR A 159 14.32 -17.64 17.25
N ALA A 160 13.40 -18.51 17.67
CA ALA A 160 12.84 -18.44 19.02
C ALA A 160 13.92 -18.75 20.06
N GLN A 161 13.96 -17.98 21.15
CA GLN A 161 15.00 -18.08 22.17
C GLN A 161 14.41 -17.88 23.58
N THR A 162 15.01 -18.55 24.56
CA THR A 162 14.67 -18.39 25.97
C THR A 162 15.81 -17.64 26.67
N LEU A 163 15.48 -16.55 27.35
CA LEU A 163 16.42 -15.70 28.08
C LEU A 163 16.35 -16.03 29.57
N GLU A 164 17.39 -16.67 30.12
CA GLU A 164 17.42 -17.11 31.52
C GLU A 164 17.98 -16.05 32.47
N SER A 165 17.16 -15.54 33.38
CA SER A 165 17.59 -14.62 34.43
C SER A 165 17.74 -15.31 35.79
N ARG A 166 18.67 -14.81 36.61
CA ARG A 166 18.91 -15.29 37.99
C ARG A 166 17.87 -14.78 39.00
N SER A 167 16.97 -13.86 38.62
CA SER A 167 15.91 -13.32 39.48
C SER A 167 14.59 -14.12 39.34
N ASN A 168 13.67 -14.00 40.31
CA ASN A 168 12.45 -14.82 40.35
C ASN A 168 11.16 -13.99 40.18
N PRO A 169 10.39 -14.19 39.09
CA PRO A 169 10.82 -14.75 37.80
C PRO A 169 11.37 -13.59 36.97
N PRO A 170 12.41 -13.76 36.15
CA PRO A 170 12.08 -13.52 34.74
C PRO A 170 12.94 -14.35 33.78
N THR A 171 12.51 -15.57 33.51
CA THR A 171 12.79 -16.15 32.20
C THR A 171 11.95 -15.39 31.17
N VAL A 172 12.58 -14.77 30.17
CA VAL A 172 11.85 -14.05 29.09
C VAL A 172 11.88 -14.93 27.84
N GLU A 173 10.71 -15.32 27.34
CA GLU A 173 10.59 -16.08 26.11
C GLU A 173 10.45 -15.12 24.91
N TYR A 174 11.43 -15.17 24.02
CA TYR A 174 11.38 -14.51 22.72
C TYR A 174 10.83 -15.49 21.69
N SER A 175 9.67 -15.17 21.11
CA SER A 175 9.02 -16.01 20.10
C SER A 175 8.84 -15.25 18.78
N VAL A 176 9.02 -15.96 17.67
CA VAL A 176 8.93 -15.41 16.32
C VAL A 176 7.76 -16.05 15.59
N ASN A 177 6.82 -15.23 15.11
CA ASN A 177 5.66 -15.71 14.35
C ASN A 177 5.97 -15.81 12.85
N ALA A 178 6.74 -16.84 12.46
CA ALA A 178 7.10 -17.05 11.05
C ALA A 178 5.90 -17.14 10.10
N ALA A 179 4.73 -17.62 10.59
CA ALA A 179 3.52 -17.73 9.77
C ALA A 179 2.94 -16.36 9.36
N GLY A 180 3.04 -15.34 10.23
CA GLY A 180 2.58 -13.98 9.93
C GLY A 180 3.31 -13.39 8.73
N ILE A 181 4.65 -13.46 8.75
CA ILE A 181 5.52 -12.98 7.67
C ILE A 181 5.12 -13.56 6.31
N TRP A 182 4.91 -14.87 6.26
CA TRP A 182 4.60 -15.56 5.00
C TRP A 182 3.21 -15.23 4.45
N ILE A 183 2.23 -14.97 5.34
CA ILE A 183 0.88 -14.57 4.92
C ILE A 183 0.93 -13.18 4.28
N ASP A 184 1.59 -12.22 4.92
CA ASP A 184 1.71 -10.86 4.37
C ASP A 184 2.55 -10.84 3.10
N TYR A 185 3.62 -11.65 3.07
CA TYR A 185 4.45 -11.80 1.89
C TYR A 185 3.67 -12.39 0.71
N ALA A 186 2.83 -13.40 0.95
CA ALA A 186 1.96 -13.96 -0.08
C ALA A 186 0.98 -12.90 -0.63
N ALA A 187 0.39 -12.08 0.26
CA ALA A 187 -0.49 -10.99 -0.16
C ALA A 187 0.26 -9.93 -1.00
N PHE A 188 1.50 -9.58 -0.63
CA PHE A 188 2.36 -8.70 -1.41
C PHE A 188 2.68 -9.27 -2.79
N VAL A 189 3.05 -10.55 -2.89
CA VAL A 189 3.34 -11.22 -4.17
C VAL A 189 2.11 -11.25 -5.08
N ILE A 190 0.94 -11.64 -4.55
CA ILE A 190 -0.32 -11.66 -5.31
C ILE A 190 -0.67 -10.26 -5.81
N THR A 191 -0.53 -9.24 -4.95
CA THR A 191 -0.75 -7.84 -5.32
C THR A 191 0.23 -7.39 -6.40
N GLY A 192 1.50 -7.79 -6.31
CA GLY A 192 2.53 -7.50 -7.30
C GLY A 192 2.15 -8.05 -8.68
N VAL A 193 1.70 -9.31 -8.75
CA VAL A 193 1.24 -9.93 -9.99
C VAL A 193 0.05 -9.17 -10.59
N LEU A 194 -0.96 -8.85 -9.77
CA LEU A 194 -2.12 -8.09 -10.22
C LEU A 194 -1.77 -6.67 -10.69
N ALA A 195 -0.91 -5.97 -9.95
CA ALA A 195 -0.45 -4.64 -10.32
C ALA A 195 0.30 -4.67 -11.66
N VAL A 196 1.18 -5.66 -11.86
CA VAL A 196 1.86 -5.88 -13.15
C VAL A 196 0.86 -6.13 -14.26
N TRP A 197 -0.16 -6.97 -14.05
CA TRP A 197 -1.20 -7.20 -15.05
C TRP A 197 -2.00 -5.94 -15.38
N VAL A 198 -2.37 -5.13 -14.39
CA VAL A 198 -3.04 -3.84 -14.60
C VAL A 198 -2.16 -2.88 -15.39
N ILE A 199 -0.87 -2.78 -15.04
CA ILE A 199 0.09 -1.94 -15.76
C ILE A 199 0.25 -2.42 -17.19
N LEU A 200 0.42 -3.73 -17.42
CA LEU A 200 0.53 -4.30 -18.76
C LEU A 200 -0.74 -4.06 -19.59
N ALA A 201 -1.93 -4.24 -18.99
CA ALA A 201 -3.19 -3.93 -19.65
C ALA A 201 -3.27 -2.44 -20.04
N ALA A 202 -2.90 -1.54 -19.13
CA ALA A 202 -2.84 -0.10 -19.40
C ALA A 202 -1.82 0.27 -20.50
N THR A 203 -0.65 -0.36 -20.53
CA THR A 203 0.38 -0.09 -21.57
C THR A 203 -0.08 -0.49 -22.96
N ARG A 204 -0.87 -1.57 -23.05
CA ARG A 204 -1.37 -2.12 -24.32
C ARG A 204 -2.62 -1.41 -24.81
N ARG A 205 -3.25 -0.57 -23.98
CA ARG A 205 -4.51 0.14 -24.27
C ARG A 205 -4.34 1.10 -25.45
N PRO A 206 -5.04 0.99 -26.59
CA PRO A 206 -5.13 2.08 -27.56
C PRO A 206 -5.75 3.31 -26.88
N ASP A 207 -5.27 4.52 -27.18
CA ASP A 207 -5.65 5.68 -26.38
C ASP A 207 -7.15 6.01 -26.49
N ILE A 208 -7.68 6.58 -25.41
CA ILE A 208 -9.11 6.83 -25.25
C ILE A 208 -9.53 8.15 -25.92
N ASP A 209 -8.58 9.08 -26.07
CA ASP A 209 -8.79 10.40 -26.66
C ASP A 209 -7.69 10.72 -27.68
N PRO A 210 -7.99 10.81 -28.98
CA PRO A 210 -6.99 11.13 -30.00
C PRO A 210 -6.59 12.61 -30.02
N LEU A 211 -7.25 13.49 -29.25
CA LEU A 211 -7.12 14.94 -29.39
C LEU A 211 -6.47 15.66 -28.20
N THR A 212 -6.17 15.02 -27.06
CA THR A 212 -5.65 15.74 -25.88
C THR A 212 -4.69 14.93 -25.01
N GLY A 213 -3.80 15.62 -24.27
CA GLY A 213 -2.82 15.15 -23.27
C GLY A 213 -3.42 14.44 -22.04
N SER A 214 -4.38 13.56 -22.26
CA SER A 214 -5.21 12.83 -21.30
C SER A 214 -4.49 11.64 -20.64
N ASP A 215 -3.20 11.44 -20.88
CA ASP A 215 -2.47 10.24 -20.45
C ASP A 215 -2.41 10.07 -18.92
N SER A 216 -2.33 11.18 -18.18
CA SER A 216 -2.43 11.21 -16.71
C SER A 216 -3.76 10.69 -16.17
N TRP A 217 -4.80 10.75 -16.99
CA TRP A 217 -6.13 10.21 -16.72
C TRP A 217 -6.36 8.86 -17.40
N GLY A 218 -5.42 8.43 -18.24
CA GLY A 218 -5.42 7.23 -19.08
C GLY A 218 -4.37 6.21 -18.65
N ARG A 219 -3.35 5.96 -19.50
CA ARG A 219 -2.41 4.83 -19.29
C ARG A 219 -1.52 5.07 -18.08
N SER A 220 -0.89 6.25 -18.01
CA SER A 220 -0.01 6.57 -16.88
C SER A 220 -0.80 6.70 -15.57
N GLY A 221 -2.02 7.24 -15.63
CA GLY A 221 -2.92 7.31 -14.47
C GLY A 221 -3.28 5.95 -13.88
N THR A 222 -3.67 4.99 -14.73
CA THR A 222 -3.98 3.62 -14.30
C THR A 222 -2.73 2.91 -13.78
N ALA A 223 -1.59 3.07 -14.43
CA ALA A 223 -0.33 2.47 -13.99
C ALA A 223 0.12 3.00 -12.62
N VAL A 224 0.10 4.32 -12.41
CA VAL A 224 0.46 4.95 -11.13
C VAL A 224 -0.48 4.49 -10.01
N ARG A 225 -1.78 4.41 -10.27
CA ARG A 225 -2.76 3.90 -9.31
C ARG A 225 -2.47 2.47 -8.88
N ALA A 226 -2.13 1.59 -9.83
CA ALA A 226 -1.75 0.22 -9.53
C ALA A 226 -0.50 0.15 -8.64
N LEU A 227 0.49 1.01 -8.91
CA LEU A 227 1.71 1.11 -8.10
C LEU A 227 1.41 1.62 -6.67
N CYS A 228 0.51 2.59 -6.51
CA CYS A 228 0.06 3.06 -5.20
C CYS A 228 -0.65 1.97 -4.41
N LEU A 229 -1.45 1.12 -5.06
CA LEU A 229 -2.10 -0.01 -4.38
C LEU A 229 -1.09 -1.08 -3.96
N LEU A 230 -0.01 -1.31 -4.73
CA LEU A 230 1.08 -2.22 -4.36
C LEU A 230 1.90 -1.72 -3.16
N TYR A 231 2.00 -0.40 -2.98
CA TYR A 231 2.69 0.21 -1.84
C TYR A 231 2.12 -0.25 -0.49
N ILE A 232 0.80 -0.42 -0.39
CA ILE A 232 0.10 -0.76 0.85
C ILE A 232 0.57 -2.12 1.43
N PRO A 233 0.46 -3.25 0.71
CA PRO A 233 0.94 -4.53 1.22
C PRO A 233 2.46 -4.60 1.38
N ALA A 234 3.23 -3.82 0.60
CA ALA A 234 4.68 -3.73 0.81
C ALA A 234 5.00 -3.13 2.19
N VAL A 235 4.27 -2.10 2.61
CA VAL A 235 4.39 -1.53 3.95
C VAL A 235 3.97 -2.54 5.02
N PHE A 236 2.86 -3.26 4.81
CA PHE A 236 2.42 -4.29 5.77
C PHE A 236 3.47 -5.38 5.96
N VAL A 237 4.09 -5.90 4.89
CA VAL A 237 5.19 -6.88 5.02
C VAL A 237 6.34 -6.33 5.88
N ILE A 238 6.67 -5.04 5.73
CA ILE A 238 7.78 -4.42 6.49
C ILE A 238 7.39 -4.20 7.96
N MET A 239 6.15 -3.78 8.21
CA MET A 239 5.68 -3.37 9.54
C MET A 239 4.99 -4.51 10.31
N ASP A 240 3.87 -5.01 9.79
CA ASP A 240 2.97 -6.00 10.42
C ASP A 240 3.42 -7.44 10.16
N GLY A 241 4.12 -7.70 9.05
CA GLY A 241 4.71 -9.00 8.72
C GLY A 241 5.95 -9.32 9.54
N ASP A 242 5.99 -8.86 10.79
CA ASP A 242 7.05 -8.97 11.78
C ASP A 242 8.45 -8.45 11.35
N GLY A 243 8.59 -7.81 10.19
CA GLY A 243 9.89 -7.39 9.64
C GLY A 243 10.64 -6.37 10.51
N LEU A 244 9.96 -5.32 10.96
CA LEU A 244 10.48 -4.36 11.93
C LEU A 244 10.12 -4.74 13.38
N GLU A 245 9.10 -5.58 13.58
CA GLU A 245 8.66 -5.99 14.91
C GLU A 245 9.61 -6.98 15.57
N ILE A 246 10.12 -7.97 14.84
CA ILE A 246 11.14 -8.94 15.29
C ILE A 246 12.37 -8.25 15.89
N PRO A 247 13.08 -7.35 15.19
CA PRO A 247 14.28 -6.72 15.73
C PRO A 247 13.96 -5.74 16.85
N ARG A 248 12.79 -5.10 16.80
CA ARG A 248 12.30 -4.20 17.85
C ARG A 248 12.03 -4.95 19.16
N ASN A 249 11.23 -6.01 19.11
CA ASN A 249 10.85 -6.79 20.28
C ASN A 249 12.07 -7.54 20.83
N ALA A 250 12.90 -8.12 19.96
CA ALA A 250 14.18 -8.70 20.36
C ALA A 250 15.07 -7.72 21.15
N ALA A 251 15.21 -6.47 20.67
CA ALA A 251 15.98 -5.45 21.39
C ALA A 251 15.38 -5.10 22.76
N LEU A 252 14.05 -4.99 22.85
CA LEU A 252 13.37 -4.65 24.10
C LEU A 252 13.47 -5.78 25.12
N ASP A 253 13.19 -7.01 24.70
CA ASP A 253 13.26 -8.20 25.55
C ASP A 253 14.67 -8.44 26.08
N TYR A 254 15.68 -8.25 25.22
CA TYR A 254 17.09 -8.33 25.62
C TYR A 254 17.48 -7.23 26.62
N LEU A 255 17.03 -6.00 26.41
CA LEU A 255 17.30 -4.90 27.36
C LEU A 255 16.66 -5.16 28.71
N ASP A 256 15.42 -5.65 28.73
CA ASP A 256 14.72 -5.95 29.97
C ASP A 256 15.38 -7.12 30.71
N HIS A 257 15.82 -8.15 30.00
CA HIS A 257 16.64 -9.25 30.52
C HIS A 257 17.95 -8.76 31.17
N VAL A 258 18.71 -7.89 30.49
CA VAL A 258 19.95 -7.32 31.05
C VAL A 258 19.67 -6.43 32.27
N ARG A 259 18.58 -5.65 32.26
CA ARG A 259 18.19 -4.78 33.39
C ARG A 259 17.86 -5.55 34.66
N VAL A 260 17.32 -6.76 34.54
CA VAL A 260 16.99 -7.64 35.69
C VAL A 260 18.13 -8.56 36.11
N GLY A 261 19.34 -8.34 35.58
CA GLY A 261 20.57 -9.04 35.95
C GLY A 261 20.79 -10.36 35.22
N GLY A 262 20.14 -10.57 34.07
CA GLY A 262 20.33 -11.73 33.22
C GLY A 262 21.71 -11.77 32.54
N GLU A 263 22.15 -12.97 32.17
CA GLU A 263 23.45 -13.16 31.52
C GLU A 263 23.41 -12.77 30.04
N PRO A 264 24.46 -12.13 29.51
CA PRO A 264 24.53 -11.80 28.08
C PRO A 264 24.57 -13.07 27.24
N ILE A 265 23.86 -13.07 26.10
CA ILE A 265 23.86 -14.21 25.17
C ILE A 265 25.04 -14.09 24.21
N ASP A 266 25.80 -15.17 24.10
CA ASP A 266 26.85 -15.28 23.09
C ASP A 266 26.28 -15.18 21.67
N GLY A 267 26.83 -14.25 20.88
CA GLY A 267 26.39 -14.01 19.50
C GLY A 267 25.22 -13.05 19.35
N TRP A 268 24.70 -12.47 20.44
CA TRP A 268 23.69 -11.41 20.33
C TRP A 268 24.27 -10.17 19.64
N PRO A 269 23.61 -9.58 18.64
CA PRO A 269 24.15 -8.42 17.94
C PRO A 269 24.29 -7.22 18.88
N THR A 270 25.52 -6.73 19.06
CA THR A 270 25.86 -5.66 20.02
C THR A 270 25.12 -4.34 19.76
N TRP A 271 24.73 -4.08 18.51
CA TRP A 271 23.94 -2.90 18.13
C TRP A 271 22.49 -2.95 18.63
N LEU A 272 21.96 -4.15 18.97
CA LEU A 272 20.63 -4.33 19.57
C LEU A 272 20.61 -4.10 21.09
N ALA A 273 21.79 -3.99 21.73
CA ALA A 273 21.91 -3.73 23.16
C ALA A 273 21.71 -2.24 23.52
N SER A 274 20.76 -1.57 22.87
CA SER A 274 20.40 -0.18 23.14
C SER A 274 18.93 0.05 22.82
N THR A 275 18.34 1.16 23.28
CA THR A 275 16.96 1.53 22.93
C THR A 275 16.85 2.14 21.53
N ALA A 276 17.97 2.36 20.82
CA ALA A 276 17.97 2.97 19.49
C ALA A 276 17.20 2.15 18.43
N PRO A 277 17.32 0.82 18.33
CA PRO A 277 16.60 0.01 17.34
C PRO A 277 15.09 0.10 17.46
N SER A 278 14.54 0.16 18.69
CA SER A 278 13.09 0.30 18.87
C SER A 278 12.59 1.69 18.45
N TYR A 279 13.32 2.75 18.80
CA TYR A 279 12.99 4.10 18.32
C TYR A 279 13.12 4.24 16.80
N ILE A 280 14.12 3.59 16.19
CA ILE A 280 14.31 3.58 14.73
C ILE A 280 13.18 2.82 14.05
N ALA A 281 12.82 1.64 14.56
CA ALA A 281 11.69 0.86 14.04
C ALA A 281 10.37 1.64 14.12
N ASP A 282 10.08 2.27 15.26
CA ASP A 282 8.87 3.08 15.42
C ASP A 282 8.87 4.30 14.48
N ALA A 283 10.02 4.97 14.30
CA ALA A 283 10.14 6.10 13.38
C ALA A 283 9.96 5.69 11.91
N ILE A 284 10.55 4.56 11.50
CA ILE A 284 10.37 4.01 10.15
C ILE A 284 8.91 3.63 9.92
N SER A 285 8.27 2.98 10.89
CA SER A 285 6.84 2.63 10.85
C SER A 285 5.95 3.86 10.61
N VAL A 286 6.19 4.95 11.33
CA VAL A 286 5.47 6.23 11.13
C VAL A 286 5.69 6.77 9.72
N LEU A 287 6.94 6.76 9.21
CA LEU A 287 7.26 7.24 7.86
C LEU A 287 6.60 6.39 6.77
N LEU A 288 6.57 5.06 6.92
CA LEU A 288 5.94 4.15 5.98
C LEU A 288 4.42 4.34 5.94
N MET A 289 3.77 4.52 7.10
CA MET A 289 2.35 4.85 7.19
C MET A 289 2.02 6.21 6.56
N LEU A 290 2.86 7.23 6.76
CA LEU A 290 2.73 8.50 6.02
C LEU A 290 2.87 8.30 4.51
N GLY A 291 3.73 7.39 4.09
CA GLY A 291 3.83 6.96 2.69
C GLY A 291 2.52 6.37 2.15
N ILE A 292 1.75 5.63 2.96
CA ILE A 292 0.42 5.13 2.56
C ILE A 292 -0.53 6.30 2.30
N VAL A 293 -0.54 7.31 3.17
CA VAL A 293 -1.34 8.53 2.97
C VAL A 293 -0.99 9.20 1.64
N VAL A 294 0.31 9.37 1.36
CA VAL A 294 0.78 9.93 0.08
C VAL A 294 0.34 9.06 -1.10
N ALA A 295 0.48 7.73 -1.00
CA ALA A 295 0.07 6.80 -2.04
C ALA A 295 -1.44 6.89 -2.34
N LEU A 296 -2.28 7.03 -1.31
CA LEU A 296 -3.72 7.24 -1.45
C LEU A 296 -4.06 8.58 -2.12
N VAL A 297 -3.39 9.66 -1.74
CA VAL A 297 -3.57 10.98 -2.38
C VAL A 297 -3.17 10.92 -3.86
N VAL A 298 -2.03 10.31 -4.17
CA VAL A 298 -1.53 10.11 -5.54
C VAL A 298 -2.47 9.18 -6.33
N PHE A 299 -3.05 8.17 -5.69
CA PHE A 299 -4.06 7.31 -6.31
C PHE A 299 -5.29 8.11 -6.75
N ALA A 300 -5.77 9.02 -5.90
CA ALA A 300 -6.89 9.90 -6.24
C ALA A 300 -6.51 10.88 -7.37
N ARG A 301 -5.29 11.43 -7.34
CA ARG A 301 -4.78 12.42 -8.30
C ARG A 301 -3.39 12.02 -8.83
N PRO A 302 -3.31 11.18 -9.87
CA PRO A 302 -2.03 10.74 -10.42
C PRO A 302 -1.28 11.92 -11.06
N PRO A 303 0.02 12.09 -10.76
CA PRO A 303 0.85 13.14 -11.35
C PRO A 303 1.04 12.93 -12.86
N VAL A 304 1.21 14.03 -13.59
CA VAL A 304 1.52 14.02 -15.02
C VAL A 304 3.03 13.75 -15.20
N PRO A 305 3.43 12.78 -16.05
CA PRO A 305 4.84 12.60 -16.41
C PRO A 305 5.45 13.87 -17.03
N THR A 306 6.66 14.25 -16.61
CA THR A 306 7.34 15.50 -17.05
C THR A 306 7.59 15.58 -18.55
N ALA A 307 7.75 14.45 -19.24
CA ALA A 307 7.87 14.42 -20.70
C ALA A 307 6.59 14.92 -21.41
N LEU A 308 5.42 14.73 -20.79
CA LEU A 308 4.14 15.21 -21.29
C LEU A 308 3.89 16.67 -20.92
N SER A 309 4.34 17.13 -19.75
CA SER A 309 4.22 18.54 -19.38
C SER A 309 5.04 19.43 -20.31
N ALA A 310 6.22 18.97 -20.74
CA ALA A 310 7.05 19.67 -21.71
C ALA A 310 6.37 19.73 -23.10
N ALA A 311 5.84 18.61 -23.60
CA ALA A 311 5.17 18.56 -24.90
C ALA A 311 3.84 19.35 -24.94
N ALA A 312 3.08 19.36 -23.84
CA ALA A 312 1.89 20.18 -23.71
C ALA A 312 2.23 21.67 -23.67
N SER A 313 3.31 22.05 -22.98
CA SER A 313 3.77 23.45 -22.92
C SER A 313 4.31 23.97 -24.25
N SER A 314 4.90 23.11 -25.09
CA SER A 314 5.35 23.50 -26.43
C SER A 314 4.18 23.65 -27.41
N ALA A 315 3.22 22.71 -27.39
CA ALA A 315 2.04 22.79 -28.25
C ALA A 315 1.14 23.99 -27.92
N GLN A 316 1.07 24.37 -26.63
CA GLN A 316 0.29 25.53 -26.21
C GLN A 316 0.95 26.87 -26.60
N ARG A 317 2.29 26.94 -26.61
CA ARG A 317 3.02 28.10 -27.18
C ARG A 317 2.78 28.25 -28.68
N GLU A 318 2.79 27.15 -29.42
CA GLU A 318 2.52 27.17 -30.86
C GLU A 318 1.09 27.65 -31.17
N SER A 319 0.10 27.19 -30.41
CA SER A 319 -1.29 27.65 -30.46
C SER A 319 -1.45 29.13 -30.13
N ASP A 320 -0.78 29.60 -29.06
CA ASP A 320 -0.87 31.00 -28.63
C ASP A 320 -0.15 31.95 -29.60
N ASP A 321 0.94 31.51 -30.23
CA ASP A 321 1.64 32.24 -31.29
C ASP A 321 0.79 32.30 -32.58
N GLU A 322 0.05 31.24 -32.91
CA GLU A 322 -0.86 31.22 -34.06
C GLU A 322 -2.12 32.07 -33.84
N ALA A 323 -2.63 32.13 -32.60
CA ALA A 323 -3.77 32.96 -32.21
C ALA A 323 -3.46 34.46 -32.10
N THR A 324 -2.18 34.83 -31.92
CA THR A 324 -1.73 36.23 -31.86
C THR A 324 -1.26 36.77 -33.22
N ALA A 325 -1.17 35.92 -34.23
CA ALA A 325 -0.81 36.28 -35.61
C ALA A 325 -2.02 36.62 -36.51
N LEU A 326 -3.25 36.53 -35.99
CA LEU A 326 -4.52 36.91 -36.64
C LEU A 326 -5.08 38.21 -36.06
#